data_AF-A0AAV0XN97-F1
#
_entry.id   AF-A0AAV0XN97-F1
#
_cell.length_a   1.000
_cell.length_b   1.000
_cell.length_c   1.000
_cell.angle_alpha   90.00
_cell.angle_beta   90.00
_cell.angle_gamma   90.00
#
_symmetry.space_group_name_H-M   'P 1'
#
loop_
_entity.id
_entity.type
_entity.pdbx_description
1 polymer ?
#
loop_
_entity_poly.entity_id
_entity_poly.type
_entity_poly.pdbx_seq_one_letter_code
_entity_poly.pdbx_strand_id
1 'polypeptide(L)'
;MLTIKYEIKSIHEKLDIIIQRDEENTLTKTKESQLLYDTCFIDDKLPIKSQENLQELENELSIDKNYRHQLVKRLSSVGGKSIKIMVKRIMTLMFTPELLCK
;
A
#
# COMPACT_ATOMS: atom_id res chain seq x y z
N MET A 1 7.65 -51.24 15.39
CA MET A 1 6.34 -50.86 14.80
C MET A 1 5.59 -49.82 15.64
N LEU A 2 5.54 -49.93 16.98
CA LEU A 2 4.94 -48.90 17.85
C LEU A 2 5.60 -47.51 17.72
N THR A 3 6.93 -47.44 17.71
CA THR A 3 7.66 -46.16 17.59
C THR A 3 7.29 -45.41 16.32
N ILE A 4 7.24 -46.10 15.19
CA ILE A 4 6.85 -45.52 13.90
C ILE A 4 5.40 -44.98 13.97
N LYS A 5 4.49 -45.68 14.64
CA LYS A 5 3.10 -45.21 14.84
C LYS A 5 3.04 -43.93 15.67
N TYR A 6 3.88 -43.79 16.70
CA TYR A 6 3.97 -42.58 17.51
C TYR A 6 4.56 -41.41 16.73
N GLU A 7 5.63 -41.65 15.96
CA GLU A 7 6.24 -40.63 15.09
C GLU A 7 5.24 -40.14 14.03
N ILE A 8 4.50 -41.05 13.38
CA ILE A 8 3.45 -40.68 12.40
C ILE A 8 2.37 -39.82 13.06
N LYS A 9 1.92 -40.20 14.27
CA LYS A 9 0.93 -39.40 15.00
C LYS A 9 1.46 -38.01 15.36
N SER A 10 2.71 -37.92 15.81
CA SER A 10 3.36 -36.65 16.13
C SER A 10 3.53 -35.76 14.89
N ILE A 11 3.89 -36.34 13.75
CA ILE A 11 3.97 -35.63 12.47
C ILE A 11 2.60 -35.07 12.08
N HIS A 12 1.54 -35.87 12.21
CA HIS A 12 0.18 -35.44 11.88
C HIS A 12 -0.26 -34.25 12.75
N GLU A 13 -0.06 -34.32 14.07
CA GLU A 13 -0.37 -33.22 14.99
C GLU A 13 0.41 -31.94 14.65
N LYS A 14 1.68 -32.06 14.24
CA LYS A 14 2.48 -30.90 13.79
C LYS A 14 1.97 -30.31 12.49
N LEU A 15 1.50 -31.13 11.55
CA LEU A 15 0.92 -30.66 10.29
C LEU A 15 -0.39 -29.92 10.52
N ASP A 16 -1.26 -30.40 11.40
CA ASP A 16 -2.51 -29.71 11.75
C ASP A 16 -2.25 -28.31 12.32
N ILE A 17 -1.25 -28.17 13.20
CA ILE A 17 -0.85 -26.87 13.75
C ILE A 17 -0.32 -25.93 12.67
N ILE A 18 0.41 -26.44 11.67
CA ILE A 18 0.91 -25.64 10.56
C ILE A 18 -0.23 -25.16 9.68
N ILE A 19 -1.20 -26.02 9.35
CA ILE A 19 -2.38 -25.69 8.56
C ILE A 19 -3.20 -24.60 9.28
N GLN A 20 -3.47 -24.77 10.57
CA GLN A 20 -4.22 -23.78 11.36
C GLN A 20 -3.52 -22.40 11.38
N ARG A 21 -2.19 -22.38 11.51
CA ARG A 21 -1.43 -21.11 11.44
C ARG A 21 -1.44 -20.49 10.05
N ASP A 22 -1.46 -21.27 8.98
CA ASP A 22 -1.54 -20.75 7.62
C ASP A 22 -2.94 -20.18 7.31
N GLU A 23 -4.00 -20.80 7.82
CA GLU A 23 -5.36 -20.26 7.77
C GLU A 23 -5.49 -18.93 8.52
N GLU A 24 -4.90 -18.82 9.71
CA GLU A 24 -4.85 -17.55 10.45
C GLU A 24 -4.02 -16.48 9.72
N ASN A 25 -2.88 -16.86 9.13
CA ASN A 25 -1.98 -15.97 8.42
C ASN A 25 -2.55 -15.50 7.07
N THR A 26 -3.31 -16.36 6.38
CA THR A 26 -4.06 -16.00 5.16
C THR A 26 -5.22 -15.05 5.50
N LEU A 27 -5.90 -15.19 6.64
CA LEU A 27 -6.90 -14.21 7.08
C LEU A 27 -6.30 -12.80 7.30
N THR A 28 -5.06 -12.74 7.79
CA THR A 28 -4.34 -11.46 7.98
C THR A 28 -3.74 -10.91 6.68
N LYS A 29 -3.21 -11.77 5.80
CA LYS A 29 -2.63 -11.36 4.50
C LYS A 29 -3.67 -10.96 3.46
N THR A 30 -4.86 -11.57 3.49
CA THR A 30 -5.94 -11.28 2.52
C THR A 30 -6.44 -9.84 2.66
N LYS A 31 -6.42 -9.26 3.87
CA LYS A 31 -6.77 -7.84 4.08
C LYS A 31 -5.75 -6.87 3.47
N GLU A 32 -4.47 -7.23 3.41
CA GLU A 32 -3.42 -6.36 2.85
C GLU A 32 -3.20 -6.58 1.35
N SER A 33 -3.45 -7.80 0.85
CA SER A 33 -3.18 -8.17 -0.56
C SER A 33 -4.37 -7.97 -1.50
N GLN A 34 -5.61 -7.87 -1.02
CA GLN A 34 -6.78 -7.62 -1.89
C GLN A 34 -6.96 -6.16 -2.33
N LEU A 35 -6.11 -5.25 -1.87
CA LEU A 35 -6.11 -3.86 -2.31
C LEU A 35 -5.01 -3.62 -3.35
N LEU A 36 -5.07 -4.37 -4.44
CA LEU A 36 -4.58 -3.94 -5.75
C LEU A 36 -5.48 -2.79 -6.25
N TYR A 37 -5.52 -1.70 -5.49
CA TYR A 37 -6.03 -0.45 -6.04
C TYR A 37 -5.08 -0.03 -7.13
N ASP A 38 -5.60 -0.01 -8.34
CA ASP A 38 -4.98 0.60 -9.49
C ASP A 38 -4.69 2.07 -9.15
N THR A 39 -3.42 2.42 -8.95
CA THR A 39 -3.01 3.80 -8.64
C THR A 39 -3.25 4.75 -9.81
N CYS A 40 -3.68 4.22 -10.96
CA CYS A 40 -4.03 4.96 -12.18
C CYS A 40 -5.00 6.12 -11.90
N PHE A 41 -5.96 5.95 -10.98
CA PHE A 41 -6.92 7.00 -10.65
C PHE A 41 -6.28 8.26 -10.03
N ILE A 42 -5.18 8.10 -9.28
CA ILE A 42 -4.45 9.22 -8.68
C ILE A 42 -3.59 9.92 -9.72
N ASP A 43 -3.02 9.17 -10.67
CA ASP A 43 -2.15 9.72 -11.71
C ASP A 43 -2.91 10.68 -12.65
N ASP A 44 -4.21 10.45 -12.90
CA ASP A 44 -5.05 11.34 -13.72
C ASP A 44 -5.32 12.71 -13.07
N LYS A 45 -5.24 12.79 -11.72
CA LYS A 45 -5.49 14.01 -10.95
C LYS A 45 -4.22 14.85 -10.73
N LEU A 46 -3.08 14.37 -11.21
CA LEU A 46 -1.77 14.95 -10.99
C LEU A 46 -1.13 15.39 -12.32
N PRO A 47 -0.33 16.47 -12.34
CA PRO A 47 -0.07 17.41 -11.24
C PRO A 47 -1.24 18.40 -11.03
N ILE A 48 -1.35 18.93 -9.81
CA ILE A 48 -2.33 19.94 -9.40
C ILE A 48 -1.98 21.28 -10.06
N LYS A 49 -2.95 21.87 -10.76
CA LYS A 49 -2.76 23.06 -11.61
C LYS A 49 -3.34 24.34 -11.03
N SER A 50 -4.37 24.25 -10.19
CA SER A 50 -5.05 25.41 -9.60
C SER A 50 -5.25 25.28 -8.09
N GLN A 51 -5.52 26.40 -7.44
CA GLN A 51 -5.84 26.43 -6.01
C GLN A 51 -7.17 25.73 -5.71
N GLU A 52 -8.13 25.77 -6.63
CA GLU A 52 -9.39 25.04 -6.47
C GLU A 52 -9.14 23.52 -6.44
N ASN A 53 -8.31 23.00 -7.36
CA ASN A 53 -7.96 21.58 -7.36
C ASN A 53 -7.19 21.15 -6.11
N LEU A 54 -6.39 22.05 -5.53
CA LEU A 54 -5.72 21.80 -4.26
C LEU A 54 -6.73 21.66 -3.12
N GLN A 55 -7.73 22.55 -3.06
CA GLN A 55 -8.79 22.49 -2.06
C GLN A 55 -9.66 21.23 -2.22
N GLU A 56 -9.99 20.85 -3.46
CA GLU A 56 -10.69 19.61 -3.76
C GLU A 56 -9.89 18.39 -3.29
N LEU A 57 -8.59 18.38 -3.54
CA LEU A 57 -7.71 17.30 -3.10
C LEU A 57 -7.68 17.18 -1.57
N GLU A 58 -7.58 18.28 -0.84
CA GLU A 58 -7.62 18.28 0.62
C GLU A 58 -8.95 17.76 1.16
N ASN A 59 -10.05 18.16 0.53
CA ASN A 59 -11.38 17.68 0.89
C ASN A 59 -11.47 16.16 0.67
N GLU A 60 -11.04 15.65 -0.49
CA GLU A 60 -11.02 14.21 -0.77
C GLU A 60 -10.13 13.43 0.22
N LEU A 61 -8.97 13.96 0.58
CA LEU A 61 -8.08 13.36 1.58
C LEU A 61 -8.69 13.29 2.98
N SER A 62 -9.56 14.25 3.33
CA SER A 62 -10.25 14.28 4.62
C SER A 62 -11.42 13.30 4.71
N ILE A 63 -12.08 13.04 3.57
CA ILE A 63 -13.31 12.23 3.50
C ILE A 63 -12.99 10.76 3.19
N ASP A 64 -12.10 10.51 2.24
CA ASP A 64 -11.82 9.16 1.73
C ASP A 64 -10.47 8.62 2.23
N LYS A 65 -10.55 7.66 3.16
CA LYS A 65 -9.39 6.95 3.71
C LYS A 65 -8.67 6.11 2.64
N ASN A 66 -9.39 5.56 1.68
CA ASN A 66 -8.82 4.77 0.60
C ASN A 66 -8.04 5.67 -0.36
N TYR A 67 -8.62 6.80 -0.75
CA TYR A 67 -7.95 7.82 -1.55
C TYR A 67 -6.62 8.27 -0.90
N ARG A 68 -6.65 8.55 0.41
CA ARG A 68 -5.44 8.86 1.19
C ARG A 68 -4.42 7.72 1.16
N HIS A 69 -4.86 6.48 1.35
CA HIS A 69 -3.98 5.32 1.33
C HIS A 69 -3.31 5.14 -0.05
N GLN A 70 -4.06 5.31 -1.14
CA GLN A 70 -3.54 5.24 -2.50
C GLN A 70 -2.54 6.34 -2.80
N LEU A 71 -2.82 7.59 -2.38
CA LEU A 71 -1.87 8.70 -2.54
C LEU A 71 -0.57 8.42 -1.79
N VAL A 72 -0.65 7.96 -0.53
CA VAL A 72 0.55 7.58 0.25
C VAL A 72 1.33 6.47 -0.44
N LYS A 73 0.66 5.44 -0.96
CA LYS A 73 1.30 4.34 -1.70
C LYS A 73 1.99 4.84 -2.97
N ARG A 74 1.33 5.74 -3.71
CA ARG A 74 1.84 6.34 -4.94
C ARG A 74 3.04 7.25 -4.71
N LEU A 75 3.03 8.03 -3.62
CA LEU A 75 4.16 8.86 -3.22
C LEU A 75 5.34 8.01 -2.72
N SER A 76 5.05 6.95 -1.95
CA SER A 76 6.08 6.03 -1.45
C SER A 76 6.77 5.24 -2.56
N SER A 77 6.12 5.06 -3.73
CA SER A 77 6.75 4.41 -4.88
C SER A 77 7.75 5.31 -5.61
N VAL A 78 7.79 6.62 -5.31
CA VAL A 78 8.74 7.54 -5.91
C VAL A 78 10.13 7.31 -5.32
N GLY A 79 10.95 6.54 -6.02
CA GLY A 79 12.35 6.29 -5.63
C GLY A 79 13.33 7.40 -6.02
N GLY A 80 14.57 7.30 -5.56
CA GLY A 80 15.66 8.18 -5.96
C GLY A 80 16.99 7.79 -5.32
N LYS A 81 18.11 8.17 -5.95
CA LYS A 81 19.47 7.91 -5.42
C LYS A 81 19.77 8.70 -4.15
N SER A 82 19.03 9.78 -3.88
CA SER A 82 19.14 10.59 -2.68
C SER A 82 17.79 11.19 -2.32
N ILE A 83 17.63 11.60 -1.05
CA ILE A 83 16.42 12.27 -0.55
C ILE A 83 16.13 13.53 -1.35
N LYS A 84 17.15 14.33 -1.69
CA LYS A 84 17.00 15.53 -2.52
C LYS A 84 16.33 15.23 -3.86
N ILE A 85 16.74 14.13 -4.52
CA ILE A 85 16.16 13.71 -5.79
C ILE A 85 14.73 13.20 -5.58
N MET A 86 14.48 12.42 -4.52
CA MET A 86 13.17 11.90 -4.17
C MET A 86 12.15 13.02 -3.93
N VAL A 87 12.48 13.98 -3.07
CA VAL A 87 11.62 15.14 -2.78
C VAL A 87 11.36 15.96 -4.04
N LYS A 88 12.38 16.21 -4.87
CA LYS A 88 12.18 16.92 -6.14
C LYS A 88 11.17 16.19 -7.05
N ARG A 89 11.28 14.86 -7.16
CA ARG A 89 10.36 14.05 -7.98
C ARG A 89 8.94 14.05 -7.41
N ILE A 90 8.78 13.98 -6.10
CA ILE A 90 7.48 14.08 -5.44
C ILE A 90 6.84 15.45 -5.74
N MET A 91 7.58 16.54 -5.56
CA MET A 91 7.06 17.89 -5.80
C MET A 91 6.65 18.09 -7.27
N THR A 92 7.47 17.63 -8.22
CA THR A 92 7.14 17.71 -9.66
C THR A 92 5.98 16.80 -10.06
N LEU A 93 5.78 15.68 -9.35
CA LEU A 93 4.62 14.81 -9.55
C LEU A 93 3.34 15.47 -9.03
N MET A 94 3.42 16.15 -7.88
CA MET A 94 2.25 16.70 -7.19
C MET A 94 1.77 18.03 -7.75
N PHE A 95 2.68 18.92 -8.14
CA PHE A 95 2.34 20.32 -8.38
C PHE A 95 2.95 20.83 -9.69
N THR A 96 2.23 21.72 -10.37
CA THR A 96 2.86 22.51 -11.43
C THR A 96 3.73 23.63 -10.84
N PRO A 97 4.81 24.03 -11.52
CA PRO A 97 5.68 25.12 -11.03
C PRO A 97 4.92 26.41 -10.73
N GLU A 98 3.88 26.72 -11.52
CA GLU A 98 3.08 27.94 -11.38
C GLU A 98 2.31 27.97 -10.05
N LEU A 99 1.94 26.81 -9.52
CA LEU A 99 1.28 26.71 -8.22
C LEU A 99 2.28 26.90 -7.07
N LEU A 100 3.52 26.42 -7.23
CA LEU A 100 4.57 26.51 -6.21
C LEU A 100 5.23 27.89 -6.11
N CYS A 101 5.03 28.75 -7.11
CA CYS A 101 5.63 30.09 -7.18
C CYS A 101 4.72 31.22 -6.66
N LYS A 102 3.53 30.90 -6.16
CA LYS A 102 2.65 31.83 -5.45
C LYS A 102 2.93 31.81 -3.95
#